data_AF-A0A970GQI8-F1
#
_entry.id   AF-A0A970GQI8-F1
#
_cell.length_a   1.000
_cell.length_b   1.000
_cell.length_c   1.000
_cell.angle_alpha   90.00
_cell.angle_beta   90.00
_cell.angle_gamma   90.00
#
_symmetry.space_group_name_H-M   'P 1'
#
loop_
_entity.id
_entity.type
_entity.pdbx_description
1 polymer ?
#
loop_
_entity_poly.entity_id
_entity_poly.type
_entity_poly.pdbx_seq_one_letter_code
_entity_poly.pdbx_strand_id
1 'polypeptide(L)'
;MMKINNVLFVMICLRIFSGLTELGAACLMYYFKNVNTAIKINAIPGLVGPLVLILVSSLGLIELSSKINTKNLFLIAVGVFLILIGSRN
;
A
#
# COMPACT_ATOMS: atom_id res chain seq x y z
N MET A 1 22.85 5.26 17.63
CA MET A 1 22.34 5.42 16.25
C MET A 1 21.45 4.21 15.94
N MET A 2 20.14 4.41 15.80
CA MET A 2 19.18 3.32 15.59
C MET A 2 19.41 2.71 14.20
N LYS A 3 19.89 1.46 14.13
CA LYS A 3 20.08 0.74 12.87
C LYS A 3 18.71 0.42 12.29
N ILE A 4 18.40 0.97 11.12
CA ILE A 4 17.20 0.63 10.37
C ILE A 4 17.39 -0.76 9.78
N ASN A 5 16.45 -1.68 10.02
CA ASN A 5 16.41 -2.96 9.33
C ASN A 5 16.15 -2.70 7.83
N ASN A 6 16.88 -3.40 6.96
CA ASN A 6 16.69 -3.36 5.50
C ASN A 6 15.22 -3.55 5.09
N VAL A 7 14.47 -4.44 5.75
CA VAL A 7 13.03 -4.65 5.47
C VAL A 7 12.22 -3.39 5.78
N LEU A 8 12.46 -2.76 6.94
CA LEU A 8 11.79 -1.52 7.30
C LEU A 8 12.13 -0.39 6.33
N PHE A 9 13.38 -0.29 5.89
CA PHE A 9 13.79 0.69 4.89
C PHE A 9 12.99 0.51 3.58
N VAL A 10 12.88 -0.72 3.09
CA VAL A 10 12.08 -1.04 1.90
C VAL A 10 10.60 -0.68 2.10
N MET A 11 10.02 -0.99 3.27
CA MET A 11 8.63 -0.62 3.59
C MET A 11 8.41 0.90 3.54
N ILE A 12 9.36 1.68 4.07
CA ILE A 12 9.32 3.15 4.03
C ILE A 12 9.40 3.64 2.57
N CYS A 13 10.35 3.14 1.79
CA CYS A 13 10.51 3.51 0.39
C CYS A 13 9.26 3.20 -0.45
N LEU A 14 8.62 2.03 -0.25
CA LEU A 14 7.38 1.66 -0.93
C LEU A 14 6.23 2.63 -0.59
N ARG A 15 6.14 3.09 0.66
CA ARG A 15 5.13 4.08 1.07
C ARG A 15 5.39 5.45 0.46
N ILE A 16 6.64 5.90 0.45
CA ILE A 16 7.02 7.17 -0.19
C ILE A 16 6.69 7.12 -1.67
N PHE A 17 7.03 6.02 -2.35
CA PHE A 17 6.70 5.81 -3.76
C PHE A 17 5.19 5.87 -4.00
N SER A 18 4.39 5.12 -3.22
CA SER A 18 2.92 5.16 -3.34
C SER A 18 2.35 6.56 -3.13
N GLY A 19 2.80 7.27 -2.09
CA GLY A 19 2.33 8.63 -1.80
C GLY A 19 2.71 9.63 -2.90
N LEU A 20 3.88 9.48 -3.52
CA LEU A 20 4.27 10.28 -4.69
C LEU A 20 3.32 10.04 -5.89
N THR A 21 2.83 8.82 -6.09
CA THR A 21 1.84 8.57 -7.16
C THR A 21 0.51 9.28 -6.91
N GLU A 22 0.05 9.35 -5.66
CA GLU A 22 -1.16 10.09 -5.29
C GLU A 22 -0.98 11.60 -5.45
N LEU A 23 0.15 12.14 -4.98
CA LEU A 23 0.49 13.55 -5.17
C LEU A 23 0.59 13.92 -6.65
N GLY A 24 1.25 13.08 -7.46
CA GLY A 24 1.34 13.27 -8.90
C GLY A 24 -0.03 13.26 -9.59
N ALA A 25 -0.90 12.32 -9.20
CA ALA A 25 -2.27 12.26 -9.69
C ALA A 25 -3.08 13.52 -9.32
N ALA A 26 -2.98 13.98 -8.07
CA ALA A 26 -3.64 15.21 -7.61
C ALA A 26 -3.17 16.44 -8.41
N CYS A 27 -1.86 16.57 -8.67
CA CYS A 27 -1.31 17.62 -9.51
C CYS A 27 -1.88 17.57 -10.94
N LEU A 28 -1.96 16.38 -11.55
CA LEU A 28 -2.54 16.21 -12.89
C LEU A 28 -4.04 16.53 -12.91
N MET A 29 -4.80 16.08 -11.90
CA MET A 29 -6.23 16.43 -11.77
C MET A 29 -6.44 17.94 -11.69
N TYR A 30 -5.62 18.64 -10.91
CA TYR A 30 -5.65 20.10 -10.81
C TYR A 30 -5.27 20.78 -12.14
N TYR A 31 -4.29 20.23 -12.86
CA TYR A 31 -3.87 20.76 -14.16
C TYR A 31 -4.97 20.65 -15.23
N PHE A 32 -5.62 19.49 -15.36
CA PHE A 32 -6.62 19.24 -16.41
C PHE A 32 -8.00 19.82 -16.10
N LYS A 33 -8.34 20.10 -14.83
CA LYS A 33 -9.60 20.73 -14.39
C LYS A 33 -10.86 20.09 -14.97
N ASN A 34 -10.83 18.79 -15.26
CA ASN A 34 -11.91 18.06 -15.89
C ASN A 34 -12.20 16.77 -15.11
N VAL A 35 -13.45 16.60 -14.68
CA VAL A 35 -13.88 15.47 -13.85
C VAL A 35 -13.70 14.13 -14.58
N ASN A 36 -14.03 14.06 -15.88
CA ASN A 36 -13.88 12.83 -16.66
C ASN A 36 -12.40 12.41 -16.78
N THR A 37 -11.50 13.39 -16.94
CA THR A 37 -10.05 13.14 -16.95
C THR A 37 -9.55 12.76 -15.56
N ALA A 38 -10.07 13.40 -14.50
CA ALA A 38 -9.70 13.10 -13.12
C ALA A 38 -10.03 11.65 -12.74
N ILE A 39 -11.21 11.15 -13.12
CA ILE A 39 -11.59 9.74 -12.86
C ILE A 39 -10.58 8.78 -13.51
N LYS A 40 -10.15 9.06 -14.75
CA LYS A 40 -9.15 8.24 -15.45
C LYS A 40 -7.79 8.28 -14.77
N ILE A 41 -7.35 9.46 -14.32
CA ILE A 41 -6.10 9.63 -13.57
C ILE A 41 -6.16 8.87 -12.24
N ASN A 42 -7.29 8.93 -11.53
CA ASN A 42 -7.47 8.30 -10.22
C ASN A 42 -7.40 6.76 -10.28
N ALA A 43 -7.66 6.16 -11.43
CA ALA A 43 -7.57 4.71 -11.60
C ALA A 43 -6.15 4.17 -11.32
N ILE A 44 -5.10 4.94 -11.62
CA ILE A 44 -3.71 4.51 -11.41
C ILE A 44 -3.37 4.46 -9.90
N PRO A 45 -3.45 5.54 -9.10
CA PRO A 45 -3.23 5.45 -7.66
C PRO A 45 -4.22 4.51 -6.97
N GLY A 46 -5.46 4.44 -7.46
CA GLY A 46 -6.48 3.52 -6.99
C GLY A 46 -6.06 2.04 -7.09
N LEU A 47 -5.20 1.68 -8.04
CA LEU A 47 -4.59 0.34 -8.14
C LEU A 47 -3.25 0.22 -7.40
N VAL A 48 -2.43 1.27 -7.43
CA VAL A 48 -1.11 1.27 -6.76
C VAL A 48 -1.25 1.13 -5.25
N GLY A 49 -2.24 1.80 -4.63
CA GLY A 49 -2.49 1.73 -3.19
C GLY A 49 -2.68 0.29 -2.68
N PRO A 50 -3.64 -0.48 -3.22
CA PRO A 50 -3.82 -1.91 -2.90
C PRO A 50 -2.55 -2.76 -3.09
N LEU A 51 -1.83 -2.58 -4.20
CA LEU A 51 -0.60 -3.35 -4.48
C LEU A 51 0.50 -3.05 -3.44
N VAL A 52 0.72 -1.78 -3.13
CA VAL A 52 1.72 -1.38 -2.12
C VAL A 52 1.31 -1.86 -0.73
N LEU A 53 0.02 -1.82 -0.40
CA LEU A 53 -0.48 -2.34 0.87
C LEU A 53 -0.17 -3.84 1.04
N ILE A 54 -0.39 -4.65 0.01
CA ILE A 54 -0.08 -6.09 0.03
C ILE A 54 1.43 -6.30 0.24
N LEU A 55 2.26 -5.59 -0.53
CA LEU A 55 3.72 -5.73 -0.46
C LEU A 55 4.26 -5.35 0.92
N VAL A 56 3.88 -4.18 1.44
CA VAL A 56 4.33 -3.71 2.76
C VAL A 56 3.84 -4.63 3.87
N SER A 57 2.59 -5.10 3.79
CA SER A 57 2.02 -6.02 4.79
C SER A 57 2.74 -7.36 4.77
N SER A 58 3.01 -7.91 3.58
CA SER A 58 3.73 -9.17 3.40
C SER A 58 5.17 -9.08 3.95
N LEU A 59 5.89 -8.01 3.64
CA LEU A 59 7.23 -7.77 4.17
C LEU A 59 7.23 -7.66 5.71
N GLY A 60 6.28 -6.92 6.27
CA GLY A 60 6.11 -6.80 7.72
C GLY A 60 5.78 -8.14 8.39
N LEU A 61 4.93 -8.96 7.77
CA LEU A 61 4.56 -10.28 8.26
C LEU A 61 5.74 -11.26 8.21
N ILE A 62 6.52 -11.26 7.14
CA ILE A 62 7.72 -12.12 7.00
C ILE A 62 8.72 -11.80 8.11
N GLU A 63 9.03 -10.51 8.32
CA GLU A 63 9.96 -10.06 9.35
C GLU A 63 9.46 -10.40 10.77
N LEU A 64 8.15 -10.27 10.99
CA LEU A 64 7.57 -10.49 12.30
C LEU A 64 7.24 -11.98 12.56
N SER A 65 7.20 -12.83 11.52
CA SER A 65 6.73 -14.23 11.58
C SER A 65 7.39 -15.10 12.66
N SER A 66 8.65 -14.82 12.98
CA SER A 66 9.39 -15.53 14.05
C SER A 66 9.00 -15.10 15.47
N LYS A 67 8.29 -13.97 15.62
CA LYS A 67 7.94 -13.33 16.91
C LYS A 67 6.45 -13.33 17.20
N ILE A 68 5.58 -13.57 16.21
CA ILE A 68 4.13 -13.62 16.42
C ILE A 68 3.66 -15.06 16.63
N ASN A 69 2.70 -15.25 17.55
CA ASN A 69 1.97 -16.50 17.66
C ASN A 69 1.06 -16.73 16.42
N THR A 70 0.87 -17.98 16.03
CA THR A 70 0.13 -18.41 14.83
C THR A 70 -1.31 -17.87 14.77
N LYS A 71 -1.98 -17.71 15.92
CA LYS A 71 -3.33 -17.11 15.99
C LYS A 71 -3.37 -15.67 15.45
N ASN A 72 -2.40 -14.85 15.83
CA ASN A 72 -2.33 -13.45 15.41
C ASN A 72 -1.96 -13.35 13.93
N LEU A 73 -1.05 -14.22 13.46
CA LEU A 73 -0.69 -14.32 12.05
C LEU A 73 -1.93 -14.65 11.19
N PHE A 74 -2.75 -15.61 11.63
CA PHE A 74 -4.00 -15.96 10.96
C PHE A 74 -4.98 -14.78 10.91
N LEU A 75 -5.16 -14.06 12.02
CA LEU A 75 -6.05 -12.89 12.08
C LEU A 75 -5.62 -11.80 11.09
N ILE A 76 -4.32 -11.51 11.00
CA ILE A 76 -3.78 -10.53 10.05
C ILE A 76 -3.99 -11.00 8.61
N ALA A 77 -3.72 -12.28 8.31
CA ALA A 77 -3.94 -12.85 6.99
C ALA A 77 -5.43 -12.75 6.56
N VAL A 78 -6.37 -13.03 7.47
CA VAL A 78 -7.81 -12.85 7.23
C VAL A 78 -8.13 -11.39 6.95
N GLY A 79 -7.60 -10.44 7.73
CA GLY A 79 -7.80 -9.01 7.50
C GLY A 79 -7.32 -8.56 6.11
N VAL A 80 -6.15 -9.02 5.69
CA VAL A 80 -5.63 -8.76 4.33
C VAL A 80 -6.57 -9.33 3.28
N PHE A 81 -7.01 -10.58 3.42
CA PHE A 81 -7.97 -11.20 2.50
C PHE A 81 -9.30 -10.45 2.42
N LEU A 82 -9.84 -9.98 3.55
CA LEU A 82 -11.06 -9.18 3.59
C LEU A 82 -10.90 -7.85 2.84
N ILE A 83 -9.76 -7.17 2.98
CA ILE A 83 -9.46 -5.94 2.22
C ILE A 83 -9.42 -6.25 0.72
N LEU A 84 -8.79 -7.36 0.31
CA LEU A 84 -8.74 -7.76 -1.10
C LEU A 84 -10.11 -8.11 -1.67
N ILE A 85 -10.92 -8.85 -0.92
CA ILE A 85 -12.30 -9.18 -1.32
C ILE A 85 -13.16 -7.92 -1.39
N GLY A 86 -13.07 -7.03 -0.40
CA GLY A 86 -13.84 -5.78 -0.37
C GLY A 86 -13.39 -4.75 -1.42
N SER A 87 -12.13 -4.77 -1.83
CA SER A 87 -11.61 -3.92 -2.91
C SER A 87 -11.89 -4.47 -4.31
N ARG A 88 -12.40 -5.70 -4.42
CA ARG A 88 -12.79 -6.31 -5.68
C ARG A 88 -14.21 -5.85 -6.01
N ASN A 89 -14.29 -4.76 -6.79
CA ASN A 89 -15.53 -4.29 -7.43
C ASN A 89 -16.33 -5.44 -8.05
#